data_AF-A0A3C0GQ44-F1
#
_entry.id   AF-A0A3C0GQ44-F1
#
_cell.length_a   1.000
_cell.length_b   1.000
_cell.length_c   1.000
_cell.angle_alpha   90.00
_cell.angle_beta   90.00
_cell.angle_gamma   90.00
#
_symmetry.space_group_name_H-M   'P 1'
#
loop_
_entity.id
_entity.type
_entity.pdbx_description
1 polymer ?
#
loop_
_entity_poly.entity_id
_entity_poly.type
_entity_poly.pdbx_seq_one_letter_code
_entity_poly.pdbx_strand_id
1 'polypeptide(L)'
;DTIVRLVAGMEHNPDVGLIQTLPAVIGGRTLFARMQQFGGRVYGPVIGRGVAWWHGAESNYWGHNAIIRTEAFADNAGLPALPGRQPFGGHVLSHDFVEAALMRRGGWATHMVPYLKGSYEEGPPTLTDMLVRDRRWCQGNLQHAKVVASKGLHWVSRMHMMIGIGHYFTAPMWAMLMLIGIAIPLFQGGIDFNEMLHLSPSLYWRHQDEEKVIRMFAITMVVLLTPKVLGYIAMLLDPVERRGCGGGIRALLSMLLETLLAALMAPVVMYVQSRGVAEVLAGKDSGWDAQQRDDGGISWPALIRGYGGLSVFGLFMGLLAYAVSPSLAAWMAPVVIGMVLAIPVVALTSARGPGTLMHRLRLMEIPEETAPPKVLVRAAQLRQAAAERRALG
;
A
#
# COMPACT_ATOMS: atom_id res chain seq x y z
N ASP A 1 29.00 0.13 0.78
CA ASP A 1 28.81 -1.17 1.45
C ASP A 1 27.72 -1.99 0.77
N THR A 2 26.44 -1.58 0.79
CA THR A 2 25.31 -2.32 0.21
C THR A 2 25.54 -2.79 -1.22
N ILE A 3 25.97 -1.89 -2.12
CA ILE A 3 26.29 -2.25 -3.52
C ILE A 3 27.36 -3.34 -3.59
N VAL A 4 28.43 -3.23 -2.79
CA VAL A 4 29.52 -4.22 -2.76
C VAL A 4 29.00 -5.58 -2.28
N ARG A 5 28.15 -5.61 -1.26
CA ARG A 5 27.53 -6.86 -0.77
C ARG A 5 26.57 -7.48 -1.78
N LEU A 6 25.83 -6.67 -2.51
CA LEU A 6 24.94 -7.12 -3.59
C LEU A 6 25.75 -7.73 -4.75
N VAL A 7 26.83 -7.05 -5.17
CA VAL A 7 27.75 -7.55 -6.20
C VAL A 7 28.40 -8.86 -5.73
N ALA A 8 28.95 -8.90 -4.51
CA ALA A 8 29.52 -10.11 -3.95
C ALA A 8 28.49 -11.25 -3.88
N GLY A 9 27.25 -10.97 -3.47
CA GLY A 9 26.18 -11.97 -3.47
C GLY A 9 25.89 -12.51 -4.86
N MET A 10 25.90 -11.66 -5.89
CA MET A 10 25.71 -12.06 -7.28
C MET A 10 26.91 -12.87 -7.82
N GLU A 11 28.13 -12.50 -7.48
CA GLU A 11 29.34 -13.20 -7.94
C GLU A 11 29.49 -14.60 -7.33
N HIS A 12 29.15 -14.77 -6.04
CA HIS A 12 29.28 -16.05 -5.35
C HIS A 12 28.16 -17.05 -5.65
N ASN A 13 27.06 -16.61 -6.28
CA ASN A 13 25.91 -17.46 -6.58
C ASN A 13 25.60 -17.38 -8.09
N PRO A 14 26.22 -18.25 -8.91
CA PRO A 14 26.16 -18.17 -10.36
C PRO A 14 24.78 -18.47 -10.94
N ASP A 15 23.86 -19.05 -10.17
CA ASP A 15 22.47 -19.36 -10.52
C ASP A 15 21.48 -18.26 -10.13
N VAL A 16 21.94 -17.21 -9.43
CA VAL A 16 21.10 -16.07 -9.06
C VAL A 16 21.04 -15.05 -10.20
N GLY A 17 19.82 -14.71 -10.62
CA GLY A 17 19.55 -13.72 -11.66
C GLY A 17 19.20 -12.34 -11.10
N LEU A 18 18.63 -12.28 -9.89
CA LEU A 18 18.17 -11.01 -9.29
C LEU A 18 18.21 -11.02 -7.77
N ILE A 19 18.72 -9.94 -7.19
CA ILE A 19 18.71 -9.69 -5.75
C ILE A 19 18.04 -8.34 -5.47
N GLN A 20 16.85 -8.38 -4.86
CA GLN A 20 16.03 -7.24 -4.48
C GLN A 20 16.31 -6.82 -3.03
N THR A 21 16.65 -5.56 -2.78
CA THR A 21 16.72 -5.03 -1.41
C THR A 21 15.35 -4.54 -0.92
N LEU A 22 15.24 -4.27 0.38
CA LEU A 22 14.11 -3.53 0.96
C LEU A 22 14.53 -2.06 1.12
N PRO A 23 14.15 -1.14 0.21
CA PRO A 23 14.53 0.25 0.32
C PRO A 23 13.85 0.92 1.52
N ALA A 24 14.60 1.74 2.25
CA ALA A 24 14.04 2.60 3.28
C ALA A 24 13.47 3.86 2.63
N VAL A 25 12.18 4.10 2.84
CA VAL A 25 11.53 5.36 2.44
C VAL A 25 12.09 6.49 3.30
N ILE A 26 12.57 7.56 2.67
CA ILE A 26 13.16 8.74 3.31
C ILE A 26 12.62 10.04 2.71
N GLY A 27 12.98 11.17 3.33
CA GLY A 27 12.70 12.50 2.79
C GLY A 27 11.27 12.98 3.02
N GLY A 28 10.51 12.33 3.91
CA GLY A 28 9.12 12.68 4.18
C GLY A 28 8.94 14.07 4.81
N ARG A 29 8.31 15.00 4.08
CA ARG A 29 8.05 16.38 4.53
C ARG A 29 6.61 16.67 4.94
N THR A 30 5.64 16.00 4.34
CA THR A 30 4.22 16.08 4.72
C THR A 30 3.90 15.10 5.83
N LEU A 31 2.76 15.25 6.51
CA LEU A 31 2.33 14.28 7.51
C LEU A 31 2.15 12.87 6.91
N PHE A 32 1.59 12.75 5.69
CA PHE A 32 1.44 11.49 4.99
C PHE A 32 2.79 10.83 4.67
N ALA A 33 3.75 11.59 4.14
CA ALA A 33 5.06 11.05 3.78
C ALA A 33 5.85 10.60 5.02
N ARG A 34 5.79 11.36 6.13
CA ARG A 34 6.38 10.96 7.41
C ARG A 34 5.76 9.68 7.97
N MET A 35 4.44 9.56 7.84
CA MET A 35 3.71 8.37 8.27
C MET A 35 4.15 7.13 7.47
N GLN A 36 4.25 7.23 6.14
CA GLN A 36 4.76 6.14 5.28
C GLN A 36 6.21 5.78 5.64
N GLN A 37 7.06 6.80 5.81
CA GLN A 37 8.46 6.64 6.21
C GLN A 37 8.59 5.89 7.53
N PHE A 38 7.86 6.32 8.57
CA PHE A 38 7.86 5.66 9.88
C PHE A 38 7.33 4.23 9.80
N GLY A 39 6.19 4.01 9.14
CA GLY A 39 5.59 2.68 9.00
C GLY A 39 6.49 1.71 8.23
N GLY A 40 7.10 2.17 7.13
CA GLY A 40 8.07 1.41 6.35
C GLY A 40 9.31 1.05 7.16
N ARG A 41 9.76 1.95 8.04
CA ARG A 41 10.95 1.72 8.87
C ARG A 41 10.71 0.74 10.03
N VAL A 42 9.55 0.85 10.69
CA VAL A 42 9.24 0.06 11.90
C VAL A 42 8.63 -1.30 11.56
N TYR A 43 7.66 -1.35 10.64
CA TYR A 43 6.93 -2.59 10.33
C TYR A 43 7.51 -3.30 9.11
N GLY A 44 8.06 -2.53 8.17
CA GLY A 44 8.59 -3.05 6.89
C GLY A 44 9.62 -4.17 7.05
N PRO A 45 10.64 -4.07 7.94
CA PRO A 45 11.63 -5.14 8.09
C PRO A 45 11.04 -6.48 8.54
N VAL A 46 10.02 -6.48 9.40
CA VAL A 46 9.36 -7.72 9.84
C VAL A 46 8.62 -8.37 8.68
N ILE A 47 7.82 -7.59 7.95
CA ILE A 47 7.09 -8.07 6.77
C ILE A 47 8.07 -8.54 5.70
N GLY A 48 9.09 -7.75 5.38
CA GLY A 48 10.09 -8.06 4.38
C GLY A 48 10.87 -9.34 4.68
N ARG A 49 11.23 -9.59 5.94
CA ARG A 49 11.87 -10.85 6.35
C ARG A 49 10.93 -12.04 6.20
N GLY A 50 9.66 -11.90 6.56
CA GLY A 50 8.65 -12.95 6.37
C GLY A 50 8.46 -13.28 4.88
N VAL A 51 8.36 -12.25 4.04
CA VAL A 51 8.25 -12.36 2.58
C VAL A 51 9.49 -13.03 1.98
N ALA A 52 10.69 -12.61 2.39
CA ALA A 52 11.94 -13.20 1.91
C ALA A 52 12.08 -14.68 2.31
N TRP A 53 11.71 -15.03 3.54
CA TRP A 53 11.72 -16.42 4.01
C TRP A 53 10.71 -17.29 3.27
N TRP A 54 9.49 -16.79 3.07
CA TRP A 54 8.41 -17.53 2.41
C TRP A 54 8.67 -17.74 0.92
N HIS A 55 9.17 -16.72 0.22
CA HIS A 55 9.38 -16.81 -1.23
C HIS A 55 10.70 -17.48 -1.62
N GLY A 56 11.74 -17.43 -0.78
CA GLY A 56 13.01 -18.09 -1.06
C GLY A 56 13.65 -17.65 -2.39
N ALA A 57 13.92 -18.62 -3.26
CA ALA A 57 14.52 -18.44 -4.59
C ALA A 57 13.51 -18.00 -5.67
N GLU A 58 12.24 -17.91 -5.30
CA GLU A 58 11.15 -17.42 -6.11
C GLU A 58 10.69 -16.05 -5.62
N SER A 59 11.60 -15.22 -5.09
CA SER A 59 11.26 -13.85 -4.69
C SER A 59 10.89 -12.98 -5.89
N ASN A 60 10.38 -11.77 -5.64
CA ASN A 60 9.90 -10.90 -6.70
C ASN A 60 10.81 -9.68 -6.92
N TYR A 61 10.60 -8.97 -8.01
CA TYR A 61 11.25 -7.72 -8.37
C TYR A 61 10.28 -6.55 -8.23
N TRP A 62 10.74 -5.45 -7.63
CA TRP A 62 9.93 -4.24 -7.39
C TRP A 62 10.37 -3.06 -8.27
N GLY A 63 11.05 -3.33 -9.38
CA GLY A 63 11.41 -2.33 -10.39
C GLY A 63 12.64 -1.46 -10.07
N HIS A 64 13.15 -1.49 -8.83
CA HIS A 64 14.29 -0.69 -8.42
C HIS A 64 14.98 -1.21 -7.16
N ASN A 65 16.11 -0.61 -6.78
CA ASN A 65 16.87 -0.98 -5.58
C ASN A 65 17.25 -2.48 -5.57
N ALA A 66 17.60 -2.99 -6.75
CA ALA A 66 18.00 -4.36 -6.98
C ALA A 66 19.28 -4.43 -7.81
N ILE A 67 19.98 -5.55 -7.75
CA ILE A 67 21.03 -5.92 -8.71
C ILE A 67 20.51 -7.06 -9.57
N ILE A 68 20.79 -6.99 -10.88
CA ILE A 68 20.30 -7.93 -11.88
C ILE A 68 21.48 -8.44 -12.68
N ARG A 69 21.55 -9.76 -12.90
CA ARG A 69 22.49 -10.36 -13.83
C ARG A 69 22.02 -10.09 -15.25
N THR A 70 22.88 -9.46 -16.03
CA THR A 70 22.55 -9.02 -17.40
C THR A 70 22.19 -10.18 -18.32
N GLU A 71 22.92 -11.30 -18.24
CA GLU A 71 22.62 -12.53 -18.98
C GLU A 71 21.23 -13.07 -18.65
N ALA A 72 20.93 -13.26 -17.35
CA ALA A 72 19.63 -13.74 -16.89
C ALA A 72 18.47 -12.87 -17.43
N PHE A 73 18.64 -11.54 -17.36
CA PHE A 73 17.64 -10.59 -17.84
C PHE A 73 17.52 -10.60 -19.37
N ALA A 74 18.63 -10.55 -20.09
CA ALA A 74 18.63 -10.51 -21.55
C ALA A 74 18.00 -11.77 -22.17
N ASP A 75 18.27 -12.94 -21.58
CA ASP A 75 17.80 -14.21 -22.12
C ASP A 75 16.33 -14.49 -21.80
N ASN A 76 15.80 -13.94 -20.69
CA ASN A 76 14.50 -14.36 -20.16
C ASN A 76 13.47 -13.24 -20.01
N ALA A 77 13.88 -12.01 -19.72
CA ALA A 77 13.00 -10.92 -19.33
C ALA A 77 12.42 -10.13 -20.52
N GLY A 78 12.47 -10.68 -21.74
CA GLY A 78 11.85 -10.08 -22.91
C GLY A 78 10.31 -10.05 -22.79
N LEU A 79 9.73 -8.85 -22.83
CA LEU A 79 8.29 -8.64 -22.69
C LEU A 79 7.63 -8.20 -24.00
N PRO A 80 6.96 -9.10 -24.73
CA PRO A 80 6.12 -8.70 -25.85
C PRO A 80 4.91 -7.91 -25.35
N ALA A 81 4.37 -7.04 -26.21
CA ALA A 81 3.13 -6.35 -25.93
C ALA A 81 1.99 -7.37 -25.76
N LEU A 82 1.14 -7.16 -24.75
CA LEU A 82 -0.04 -7.98 -24.52
C LEU A 82 -1.04 -7.79 -25.68
N PRO A 83 -1.65 -8.88 -26.18
CA PRO A 83 -2.59 -8.79 -27.29
C PRO A 83 -3.88 -8.06 -26.87
N GLY A 84 -4.55 -7.42 -27.84
CA GLY A 84 -5.83 -6.74 -27.68
C GLY A 84 -5.70 -5.25 -27.38
N ARG A 85 -6.83 -4.61 -27.04
CA ARG A 85 -6.92 -3.17 -26.77
C ARG A 85 -6.51 -2.84 -25.33
N GLN A 86 -5.95 -1.65 -25.12
CA GLN A 86 -5.82 -1.05 -23.79
C GLN A 86 -7.19 -1.00 -23.08
N PRO A 87 -7.24 -1.11 -21.74
CA PRO A 87 -6.14 -1.13 -20.77
C PRO A 87 -5.49 -2.51 -20.56
N PHE A 88 -6.09 -3.58 -21.09
CA PHE A 88 -5.60 -4.95 -20.90
C PHE A 88 -4.54 -5.40 -21.93
N GLY A 89 -4.47 -4.75 -23.08
CA GLY A 89 -3.43 -4.95 -24.10
C GLY A 89 -2.32 -3.89 -24.02
N GLY A 90 -1.31 -4.01 -24.87
CA GLY A 90 -0.17 -3.09 -24.92
C GLY A 90 0.94 -3.45 -23.95
N HIS A 91 1.74 -2.46 -23.53
CA HIS A 91 2.83 -2.68 -22.59
C HIS A 91 2.32 -3.10 -21.22
N VAL A 92 3.05 -4.03 -20.58
CA VAL A 92 2.80 -4.45 -19.20
C VAL A 92 3.26 -3.34 -18.26
N LEU A 93 2.33 -2.70 -17.54
CA LEU A 93 2.69 -1.59 -16.64
C LEU A 93 3.45 -2.05 -15.41
N SER A 94 3.05 -3.19 -14.83
CA SER A 94 3.76 -3.87 -13.72
C SER A 94 4.67 -4.96 -14.29
N HIS A 95 5.60 -4.55 -15.16
CA HIS A 95 6.49 -5.45 -15.90
C HIS A 95 7.46 -6.19 -14.98
N ASP A 96 7.91 -5.54 -13.92
CA ASP A 96 8.84 -6.04 -12.92
C ASP A 96 8.47 -7.43 -12.38
N PHE A 97 7.20 -7.62 -12.04
CA PHE A 97 6.68 -8.92 -11.57
C PHE A 97 6.80 -10.01 -12.64
N VAL A 98 6.56 -9.63 -13.89
CA VAL A 98 6.62 -10.57 -15.02
C VAL A 98 8.08 -10.89 -15.35
N GLU A 99 8.98 -9.91 -15.34
CA GLU A 99 10.41 -10.10 -15.56
C GLU A 99 11.01 -11.06 -14.53
N ALA A 100 10.69 -10.90 -13.24
CA ALA A 100 11.11 -11.84 -12.19
C ALA A 100 10.58 -13.26 -12.45
N ALA A 101 9.30 -13.37 -12.81
CA ALA A 101 8.67 -14.66 -13.11
C ALA A 101 9.28 -15.35 -14.34
N LEU A 102 9.65 -14.58 -15.37
CA LEU A 102 10.26 -15.09 -16.58
C LEU A 102 11.71 -15.53 -16.34
N MET A 103 12.51 -14.75 -15.60
CA MET A 103 13.84 -15.19 -15.17
C MET A 103 13.76 -16.47 -14.33
N ARG A 104 12.80 -16.53 -13.40
CA ARG A 104 12.60 -17.74 -12.59
C ARG A 104 12.22 -18.94 -13.43
N ARG A 105 11.37 -18.77 -14.45
CA ARG A 105 11.06 -19.81 -15.45
C ARG A 105 12.31 -20.25 -16.24
N GLY A 106 13.23 -19.32 -16.51
CA GLY A 106 14.52 -19.56 -17.14
C GLY A 106 15.54 -20.34 -16.30
N GLY A 107 15.18 -20.69 -15.05
CA GLY A 107 16.07 -21.42 -14.13
C GLY A 107 16.85 -20.54 -13.16
N TRP A 108 16.73 -19.21 -13.26
CA TRP A 108 17.44 -18.27 -12.39
C TRP A 108 16.74 -18.08 -11.05
N ALA A 109 17.50 -18.07 -9.96
CA ALA A 109 16.98 -17.72 -8.65
C ALA A 109 16.79 -16.20 -8.50
N THR A 110 15.70 -15.81 -7.82
CA THR A 110 15.37 -14.44 -7.45
C THR A 110 15.27 -14.36 -5.92
N HIS A 111 16.01 -13.44 -5.30
CA HIS A 111 16.05 -13.31 -3.83
C HIS A 111 15.74 -11.92 -3.35
N MET A 112 15.03 -11.82 -2.21
CA MET A 112 14.86 -10.59 -1.46
C MET A 112 15.79 -10.58 -0.24
N VAL A 113 16.54 -9.50 -0.05
CA VAL A 113 17.54 -9.35 1.04
C VAL A 113 17.18 -8.17 1.95
N PRO A 114 16.11 -8.28 2.75
CA PRO A 114 15.58 -7.18 3.56
C PRO A 114 16.48 -6.76 4.73
N TYR A 115 17.53 -7.54 5.00
CA TYR A 115 18.50 -7.27 6.07
C TYR A 115 19.65 -6.36 5.62
N LEU A 116 19.84 -6.14 4.31
CA LEU A 116 20.82 -5.18 3.81
C LEU A 116 20.27 -3.76 3.94
N LYS A 117 20.79 -3.02 4.92
CA LYS A 117 20.53 -1.57 5.07
C LYS A 117 21.28 -0.79 3.98
N GLY A 118 21.00 0.50 3.84
CA GLY A 118 21.75 1.39 2.94
C GLY A 118 21.17 1.55 1.53
N SER A 119 19.98 1.00 1.28
CA SER A 119 19.15 1.30 0.11
C SER A 119 18.03 2.25 0.53
N TYR A 120 17.79 3.30 -0.27
CA TYR A 120 16.88 4.39 0.07
C TYR A 120 16.03 4.80 -1.13
N GLU A 121 14.83 5.28 -0.86
CA GLU A 121 13.93 5.85 -1.87
C GLU A 121 13.09 7.01 -1.30
N GLU A 122 12.53 7.83 -2.18
CA GLU A 122 11.58 8.89 -1.80
C GLU A 122 10.17 8.43 -2.15
N GLY A 123 9.28 8.42 -1.14
CA GLY A 123 7.87 8.08 -1.32
C GLY A 123 7.03 9.24 -1.88
N PRO A 124 5.78 8.99 -2.29
CA PRO A 124 4.88 10.06 -2.72
C PRO A 124 4.61 11.05 -1.58
N PRO A 125 4.60 12.37 -1.86
CA PRO A 125 4.46 13.38 -0.82
C PRO A 125 3.03 13.46 -0.27
N THR A 126 2.00 13.07 -1.01
CA THR A 126 0.61 13.11 -0.51
C THR A 126 -0.15 11.81 -0.76
N LEU A 127 -1.28 11.63 -0.06
CA LEU A 127 -2.19 10.50 -0.30
C LEU A 127 -2.70 10.52 -1.74
N THR A 128 -2.99 11.71 -2.28
CA THR A 128 -3.42 11.88 -3.68
C THR A 128 -2.34 11.40 -4.65
N ASP A 129 -1.08 11.78 -4.44
CA ASP A 129 0.03 11.35 -5.31
C ASP A 129 0.24 9.83 -5.25
N MET A 130 0.08 9.24 -4.06
CA MET A 130 0.08 7.78 -3.93
C MET A 130 -1.04 7.16 -4.76
N LEU A 131 -2.28 7.65 -4.64
CA LEU A 131 -3.43 7.09 -5.34
C LEU A 131 -3.35 7.26 -6.87
N VAL A 132 -2.75 8.35 -7.35
CA VAL A 132 -2.44 8.53 -8.78
C VAL A 132 -1.44 7.47 -9.26
N ARG A 133 -0.39 7.21 -8.48
CA ARG A 133 0.57 6.14 -8.78
C ARG A 133 -0.10 4.77 -8.73
N ASP A 134 -0.92 4.52 -7.71
CA ASP A 134 -1.65 3.29 -7.49
C ASP A 134 -2.62 2.96 -8.63
N ARG A 135 -3.17 3.98 -9.32
CA ARG A 135 -4.03 3.77 -10.52
C ARG A 135 -3.31 3.05 -11.66
N ARG A 136 -2.01 3.28 -11.85
CA ARG A 136 -1.18 2.56 -12.83
C ARG A 136 -0.87 1.14 -12.37
N TRP A 137 -0.57 0.98 -11.10
CA TRP A 137 -0.37 -0.34 -10.49
C TRP A 137 -1.64 -1.19 -10.54
N CYS A 138 -2.82 -0.61 -10.33
CA CYS A 138 -4.11 -1.27 -10.48
C CYS A 138 -4.27 -1.86 -11.88
N GLN A 139 -4.01 -1.06 -12.92
CA GLN A 139 -4.09 -1.55 -14.29
C GLN A 139 -3.04 -2.63 -14.57
N GLY A 140 -1.79 -2.41 -14.17
CA GLY A 140 -0.69 -3.37 -14.36
C GLY A 140 -0.95 -4.72 -13.68
N ASN A 141 -1.48 -4.71 -12.46
CA ASN A 141 -1.85 -5.93 -11.76
C ASN A 141 -3.03 -6.65 -12.44
N LEU A 142 -4.05 -5.92 -12.90
CA LEU A 142 -5.15 -6.51 -13.66
C LEU A 142 -4.69 -7.08 -15.02
N GLN A 143 -3.66 -6.49 -15.65
CA GLN A 143 -3.03 -7.05 -16.85
C GLN A 143 -2.36 -8.41 -16.58
N HIS A 144 -1.90 -8.70 -15.36
CA HIS A 144 -1.31 -9.99 -15.02
C HIS A 144 -2.28 -11.17 -15.20
N ALA A 145 -3.59 -10.93 -15.25
CA ALA A 145 -4.58 -11.97 -15.58
C ALA A 145 -4.31 -12.62 -16.95
N LYS A 146 -3.68 -11.89 -17.89
CA LYS A 146 -3.25 -12.42 -19.20
C LYS A 146 -1.93 -13.19 -19.15
N VAL A 147 -1.16 -13.03 -18.08
CA VAL A 147 0.19 -13.60 -17.93
C VAL A 147 0.17 -14.82 -17.01
N VAL A 148 -0.68 -14.81 -15.97
CA VAL A 148 -0.68 -15.79 -14.88
C VAL A 148 -0.81 -17.24 -15.35
N ALA A 149 -1.47 -17.49 -16.47
CA ALA A 149 -1.68 -18.81 -17.05
C ALA A 149 -0.52 -19.27 -17.96
N SER A 150 0.49 -18.44 -18.23
CA SER A 150 1.59 -18.76 -19.14
C SER A 150 2.30 -20.06 -18.75
N LYS A 151 2.67 -20.86 -19.75
CA LYS A 151 3.34 -22.15 -19.55
C LYS A 151 4.72 -21.95 -18.91
N GLY A 152 5.06 -22.83 -17.96
CA GLY A 152 6.37 -22.88 -17.32
C GLY A 152 6.59 -21.91 -16.16
N LEU A 153 5.67 -20.98 -15.88
CA LEU A 153 5.78 -20.12 -14.69
C LEU A 153 5.69 -20.96 -13.41
N HIS A 154 6.60 -20.71 -12.47
CA HIS A 154 6.59 -21.29 -11.14
C HIS A 154 5.33 -20.89 -10.37
N TRP A 155 4.81 -21.77 -9.50
CA TRP A 155 3.55 -21.54 -8.80
C TRP A 155 3.61 -20.33 -7.86
N VAL A 156 4.77 -20.07 -7.23
CA VAL A 156 5.00 -18.87 -6.39
C VAL A 156 4.93 -17.60 -7.22
N SER A 157 5.50 -17.57 -8.43
CA SER A 157 5.41 -16.42 -9.32
C SER A 157 3.97 -16.16 -9.78
N ARG A 158 3.18 -17.23 -10.01
CA ARG A 158 1.73 -17.10 -10.25
C ARG A 158 1.04 -16.52 -9.03
N MET A 159 1.41 -16.97 -7.83
CA MET A 159 0.86 -16.48 -6.58
C MET A 159 1.15 -14.98 -6.39
N HIS A 160 2.34 -14.48 -6.73
CA HIS A 160 2.61 -13.03 -6.71
C HIS A 160 1.63 -12.24 -7.58
N MET A 161 1.41 -12.68 -8.81
CA MET A 161 0.46 -12.07 -9.74
C MET A 161 -0.98 -12.16 -9.21
N MET A 162 -1.38 -13.32 -8.69
CA MET A 162 -2.72 -13.52 -8.13
C MET A 162 -2.97 -12.68 -6.88
N ILE A 163 -1.98 -12.55 -5.99
CA ILE A 163 -2.05 -11.65 -4.83
C ILE A 163 -2.15 -10.20 -5.30
N GLY A 164 -1.38 -9.80 -6.31
CA GLY A 164 -1.45 -8.48 -6.91
C GLY A 164 -2.84 -8.16 -7.50
N ILE A 165 -3.41 -9.08 -8.28
CA ILE A 165 -4.78 -8.98 -8.78
C ILE A 165 -5.78 -8.92 -7.62
N GLY A 166 -5.67 -9.85 -6.68
CA GLY A 166 -6.57 -10.00 -5.54
C GLY A 166 -6.58 -8.77 -4.62
N HIS A 167 -5.43 -8.12 -4.43
CA HIS A 167 -5.29 -6.90 -3.64
C HIS A 167 -6.26 -5.81 -4.12
N TYR A 168 -6.34 -5.58 -5.44
CA TYR A 168 -7.26 -4.57 -5.99
C TYR A 168 -8.73 -4.96 -5.91
N PHE A 169 -9.05 -6.26 -5.81
CA PHE A 169 -10.43 -6.69 -5.55
C PHE A 169 -10.88 -6.49 -4.10
N THR A 170 -9.95 -6.42 -3.13
CA THR A 170 -10.32 -6.29 -1.72
C THR A 170 -11.07 -4.99 -1.41
N ALA A 171 -10.70 -3.86 -2.02
CA ALA A 171 -11.38 -2.58 -1.82
C ALA A 171 -12.85 -2.59 -2.33
N PRO A 172 -13.16 -3.00 -3.59
CA PRO A 172 -14.53 -3.25 -4.02
C PRO A 172 -15.30 -4.22 -3.13
N MET A 173 -14.67 -5.32 -2.68
CA MET A 173 -15.32 -6.27 -1.79
C MET A 173 -15.68 -5.66 -0.44
N TRP A 174 -14.80 -4.82 0.12
CA TRP A 174 -15.10 -4.11 1.36
C TRP A 174 -16.24 -3.09 1.17
N ALA A 175 -16.25 -2.35 0.05
CA ALA A 175 -17.36 -1.45 -0.27
C ALA A 175 -18.69 -2.22 -0.43
N MET A 176 -18.67 -3.37 -1.10
CA MET A 176 -19.84 -4.25 -1.23
C MET A 176 -20.30 -4.80 0.13
N LEU A 177 -19.37 -5.20 1.00
CA LEU A 177 -19.69 -5.64 2.36
C LEU A 177 -20.45 -4.55 3.12
N MET A 178 -20.03 -3.28 3.00
CA MET A 178 -20.72 -2.15 3.63
C MET A 178 -22.12 -1.92 3.05
N LEU A 179 -22.27 -1.99 1.73
CA LEU A 179 -23.57 -1.84 1.06
C LEU A 179 -24.54 -2.96 1.44
N ILE A 180 -24.07 -4.21 1.40
CA ILE A 180 -24.85 -5.39 1.79
C ILE A 180 -25.22 -5.32 3.28
N GLY A 181 -24.29 -4.87 4.13
CA GLY A 181 -24.51 -4.71 5.56
C GLY A 181 -25.64 -3.72 5.91
N ILE A 182 -25.83 -2.67 5.11
CA ILE A 182 -26.99 -1.76 5.26
C ILE A 182 -28.24 -2.30 4.55
N ALA A 183 -28.07 -2.91 3.37
CA ALA A 183 -29.19 -3.39 2.57
C ALA A 183 -29.97 -4.49 3.29
N ILE A 184 -29.30 -5.45 3.94
CA ILE A 184 -29.97 -6.59 4.59
C ILE A 184 -31.01 -6.12 5.62
N PRO A 185 -30.68 -5.26 6.63
CA PRO A 185 -31.68 -4.74 7.55
C PRO A 185 -32.78 -3.91 6.89
N LEU A 186 -32.47 -3.11 5.86
CA LEU A 186 -33.49 -2.33 5.14
C LEU A 186 -34.51 -3.21 4.43
N PHE A 187 -34.05 -4.28 3.76
CA PHE A 187 -34.92 -5.24 3.09
C PHE A 187 -35.68 -6.12 4.09
N GLN A 188 -35.11 -6.41 5.26
CA GLN A 188 -35.78 -7.18 6.32
C GLN A 188 -36.76 -6.33 7.15
N GLY A 189 -36.57 -5.00 7.18
CA GLY A 189 -37.49 -4.05 7.81
C GLY A 189 -38.77 -3.78 6.99
N GLY A 190 -38.90 -4.33 5.78
CA GLY A 190 -40.08 -4.24 4.92
C GLY A 190 -40.62 -5.61 4.53
N ILE A 191 -41.78 -6.00 5.09
CA ILE A 191 -42.67 -7.13 4.75
C ILE A 191 -41.97 -8.50 4.57
N ASP A 192 -42.16 -9.39 5.55
CA ASP A 192 -41.67 -10.77 5.51
C ASP A 192 -42.55 -11.66 4.62
N PHE A 193 -42.19 -11.84 3.35
CA PHE A 193 -42.84 -12.83 2.46
C PHE A 193 -42.43 -14.29 2.76
N ASN A 194 -41.53 -14.53 3.73
CA ASN A 194 -40.94 -15.84 3.98
C ASN A 194 -41.33 -16.49 5.32
N GLU A 195 -42.33 -15.95 6.03
CA GLU A 195 -42.91 -16.59 7.22
C GLU A 195 -43.53 -17.99 6.95
N MET A 196 -43.58 -18.45 5.70
CA MET A 196 -44.20 -19.72 5.30
C MET A 196 -43.23 -20.92 5.15
N LEU A 197 -41.91 -20.77 5.21
CA LEU A 197 -40.98 -21.89 4.98
C LEU A 197 -39.78 -21.91 5.94
N HIS A 198 -39.84 -22.79 6.95
CA HIS A 198 -38.84 -23.00 8.01
C HIS A 198 -37.48 -23.59 7.55
N LEU A 199 -37.19 -23.62 6.24
CA LEU A 199 -35.98 -24.21 5.66
C LEU A 199 -35.36 -23.30 4.60
N SER A 200 -35.07 -22.06 4.96
CA SER A 200 -34.31 -21.13 4.11
C SER A 200 -32.94 -20.82 4.74
N PRO A 201 -31.84 -20.82 3.98
CA PRO A 201 -30.54 -20.29 4.41
C PRO A 201 -30.63 -18.88 5.02
N SER A 202 -31.63 -18.07 4.64
CA SER A 202 -31.87 -16.75 5.23
C SER A 202 -32.16 -16.79 6.73
N LEU A 203 -32.73 -17.87 7.27
CA LEU A 203 -33.01 -18.03 8.70
C LEU A 203 -31.74 -18.28 9.53
N TYR A 204 -30.76 -19.00 8.96
CA TYR A 204 -29.44 -19.22 9.54
C TYR A 204 -28.66 -17.90 9.65
N TRP A 205 -28.75 -17.03 8.63
CA TRP A 205 -28.13 -15.70 8.64
C TRP A 205 -28.90 -14.68 9.50
N ARG A 206 -30.19 -14.91 9.80
CA ARG A 206 -31.02 -14.06 10.69
C ARG A 206 -30.66 -14.24 12.17
N HIS A 207 -30.20 -15.42 12.59
CA HIS A 207 -29.70 -15.62 13.95
C HIS A 207 -28.24 -15.16 14.03
N GLN A 208 -28.03 -13.85 13.96
CA GLN A 208 -26.72 -13.27 14.22
C GLN A 208 -26.42 -13.41 15.71
N ASP A 209 -25.55 -14.35 16.01
CA ASP A 209 -24.95 -14.47 17.33
C ASP A 209 -23.96 -13.30 17.49
N GLU A 210 -24.36 -12.28 18.25
CA GLU A 210 -23.56 -11.08 18.51
C GLU A 210 -22.14 -11.43 18.99
N GLU A 211 -22.00 -12.52 19.76
CA GLU A 211 -20.70 -13.01 20.23
C GLU A 211 -19.80 -13.44 19.06
N LYS A 212 -20.35 -14.12 18.04
CA LYS A 212 -19.59 -14.55 16.86
C LYS A 212 -19.11 -13.37 16.03
N VAL A 213 -19.93 -12.34 15.89
CA VAL A 213 -19.55 -11.10 15.16
C VAL A 213 -18.41 -10.38 15.89
N ILE A 214 -18.53 -10.21 17.20
CA ILE A 214 -17.49 -9.60 18.03
C ILE A 214 -16.19 -10.43 17.99
N ARG A 215 -16.30 -11.77 18.07
CA ARG A 215 -15.14 -12.67 18.00
C ARG A 215 -14.44 -12.60 16.64
N MET A 216 -15.19 -12.59 15.55
CA MET A 216 -14.64 -12.44 14.20
C MET A 216 -13.94 -11.09 14.03
N PHE A 217 -14.53 -10.01 14.55
CA PHE A 217 -13.91 -8.69 14.57
C PHE A 217 -12.61 -8.67 15.39
N ALA A 218 -12.62 -9.26 16.59
CA ALA A 218 -11.44 -9.34 17.45
C ALA A 218 -10.30 -10.12 16.77
N ILE A 219 -10.59 -11.28 16.18
CA ILE A 219 -9.60 -12.06 15.41
C ILE A 219 -9.05 -11.22 14.24
N THR A 220 -9.93 -10.52 13.51
CA THR A 220 -9.52 -9.66 12.40
C THR A 220 -8.61 -8.53 12.87
N MET A 221 -8.92 -7.88 13.99
CA MET A 221 -8.08 -6.83 14.58
C MET A 221 -6.72 -7.38 15.02
N VAL A 222 -6.68 -8.57 15.63
CA VAL A 222 -5.41 -9.24 15.99
C VAL A 222 -4.57 -9.47 14.74
N VAL A 223 -5.14 -10.05 13.69
CA VAL A 223 -4.40 -10.31 12.44
C VAL A 223 -3.88 -9.02 11.80
N LEU A 224 -4.71 -7.97 11.74
CA LEU A 224 -4.33 -6.68 11.15
C LEU A 224 -3.25 -5.94 11.94
N LEU A 225 -3.31 -5.98 13.27
CA LEU A 225 -2.39 -5.23 14.14
C LEU A 225 -1.12 -6.01 14.50
N THR A 226 -1.11 -7.34 14.34
CA THR A 226 0.04 -8.18 14.69
C THR A 226 1.34 -7.73 14.01
N PRO A 227 1.40 -7.48 12.68
CA PRO A 227 2.64 -7.02 12.04
C PRO A 227 3.16 -5.70 12.62
N LYS A 228 2.27 -4.79 13.01
CA LYS A 228 2.65 -3.51 13.64
C LYS A 228 3.25 -3.72 15.02
N VAL A 229 2.61 -4.55 15.84
CA VAL A 229 3.10 -4.90 17.19
C VAL A 229 4.45 -5.61 17.11
N LEU A 230 4.61 -6.58 16.20
CA LEU A 230 5.88 -7.27 15.98
C LEU A 230 6.99 -6.31 15.50
N GLY A 231 6.67 -5.40 14.57
CA GLY A 231 7.60 -4.37 14.11
C GLY A 231 8.03 -3.43 15.24
N TYR A 232 7.08 -3.00 16.07
CA TYR A 232 7.36 -2.17 17.24
C TYR A 232 8.27 -2.88 18.24
N ILE A 233 7.97 -4.15 18.59
CA ILE A 233 8.81 -4.96 19.49
C ILE A 233 10.21 -5.13 18.89
N ALA A 234 10.32 -5.49 17.61
CA ALA A 234 11.61 -5.65 16.95
C ALA A 234 12.44 -4.35 16.97
N MET A 235 11.80 -3.20 16.75
CA MET A 235 12.43 -1.88 16.84
C MET A 235 12.88 -1.55 18.28
N LEU A 236 12.12 -1.94 19.32
CA LEU A 236 12.54 -1.76 20.71
C LEU A 236 13.79 -2.56 21.08
N LEU A 237 13.93 -3.76 20.49
CA LEU A 237 15.05 -4.67 20.76
C LEU A 237 16.36 -4.23 20.08
N ASP A 238 16.30 -3.43 19.02
CA ASP A 238 17.48 -2.84 18.39
C ASP A 238 17.77 -1.45 18.99
N PRO A 239 18.88 -1.24 19.72
CA PRO A 239 19.19 0.04 20.35
C PRO A 239 19.36 1.21 19.37
N VAL A 240 19.81 0.95 18.14
CA VAL A 240 19.97 1.97 17.10
C VAL A 240 18.61 2.42 16.61
N GLU A 241 17.73 1.45 16.30
CA GLU A 241 16.37 1.72 15.84
C GLU A 241 15.55 2.41 16.93
N ARG A 242 15.58 1.90 18.16
CA ARG A 242 14.87 2.48 19.30
C ARG A 242 15.25 3.94 19.52
N ARG A 243 16.54 4.28 19.50
CA ARG A 243 16.98 5.67 19.70
C ARG A 243 16.66 6.55 18.49
N GLY A 244 16.83 6.02 17.28
CA GLY A 244 16.55 6.74 16.04
C GLY A 244 15.07 7.01 15.80
N CYS A 245 14.16 6.19 16.33
CA CYS A 245 12.72 6.38 16.27
C CYS A 245 12.15 7.20 17.43
N GLY A 246 12.98 7.94 18.17
CA GLY A 246 12.55 8.81 19.26
C GLY A 246 12.36 8.12 20.62
N GLY A 247 12.72 6.84 20.75
CA GLY A 247 12.55 6.03 21.96
C GLY A 247 11.22 5.26 22.01
N GLY A 248 11.04 4.42 23.04
CA GLY A 248 9.89 3.51 23.09
C GLY A 248 8.53 4.21 23.21
N ILE A 249 8.42 5.24 24.06
CA ILE A 249 7.15 5.97 24.28
C ILE A 249 6.76 6.78 23.04
N ARG A 250 7.70 7.55 22.47
CA ARG A 250 7.42 8.36 21.28
C ARG A 250 7.11 7.50 20.05
N ALA A 251 7.80 6.37 19.89
CA ALA A 251 7.48 5.42 18.84
C ALA A 251 6.11 4.76 19.05
N LEU A 252 5.69 4.48 20.30
CA LEU A 252 4.34 3.99 20.59
C LEU A 252 3.28 5.03 20.19
N LEU A 253 3.45 6.29 20.61
CA LEU A 253 2.56 7.39 20.22
C LEU A 253 2.54 7.58 18.69
N SER A 254 3.68 7.41 18.03
CA SER A 254 3.79 7.47 16.57
C SER A 254 3.02 6.36 15.89
N MET A 255 3.10 5.11 16.39
CA MET A 255 2.34 3.97 15.89
C MET A 255 0.83 4.14 16.11
N LEU A 256 0.41 4.67 17.26
CA LEU A 256 -1.00 4.95 17.55
C LEU A 256 -1.56 6.05 16.64
N LEU A 257 -0.82 7.15 16.49
CA LEU A 257 -1.21 8.25 15.60
C LEU A 257 -1.23 7.81 14.14
N GLU A 258 -0.22 7.06 13.70
CA GLU A 258 -0.19 6.47 12.36
C GLU A 258 -1.37 5.54 12.13
N THR A 259 -1.70 4.67 13.09
CA THR A 259 -2.86 3.75 12.96
C THR A 259 -4.18 4.51 12.90
N LEU A 260 -4.35 5.56 13.70
CA LEU A 260 -5.53 6.42 13.64
C LEU A 260 -5.66 7.12 12.28
N LEU A 261 -4.58 7.74 11.80
CA LEU A 261 -4.58 8.41 10.50
C LEU A 261 -4.81 7.42 9.36
N ALA A 262 -4.16 6.25 9.38
CA ALA A 262 -4.37 5.19 8.40
C ALA A 262 -5.81 4.70 8.38
N ALA A 263 -6.45 4.54 9.55
CA ALA A 263 -7.85 4.17 9.65
C ALA A 263 -8.78 5.25 9.05
N LEU A 264 -8.50 6.54 9.29
CA LEU A 264 -9.25 7.64 8.69
C LEU A 264 -9.07 7.75 7.17
N MET A 265 -7.89 7.41 6.65
CA MET A 265 -7.59 7.40 5.22
C MET A 265 -8.10 6.15 4.49
N ALA A 266 -8.30 5.03 5.19
CA ALA A 266 -8.69 3.77 4.57
C ALA A 266 -9.98 3.84 3.71
N PRO A 267 -11.05 4.55 4.12
CA PRO A 267 -12.24 4.71 3.26
C PRO A 267 -11.97 5.54 1.99
N VAL A 268 -11.04 6.50 2.06
CA VAL A 268 -10.60 7.26 0.88
C VAL A 268 -9.87 6.36 -0.10
N VAL A 269 -8.95 5.54 0.41
CA VAL A 269 -8.22 4.54 -0.39
C VAL A 269 -9.20 3.54 -1.00
N MET A 270 -10.11 2.99 -0.21
CA MET A 270 -11.15 2.07 -0.67
C MET A 270 -11.93 2.67 -1.83
N TYR A 271 -12.47 3.88 -1.67
CA TYR A 271 -13.26 4.53 -2.72
C TYR A 271 -12.47 4.71 -4.02
N VAL A 272 -11.23 5.23 -3.94
CA VAL A 272 -10.42 5.50 -5.12
C VAL A 272 -9.94 4.21 -5.79
N GLN A 273 -9.55 3.18 -5.03
CA GLN A 273 -9.19 1.88 -5.57
C GLN A 273 -10.40 1.17 -6.22
N SER A 274 -11.57 1.19 -5.57
CA SER A 274 -12.80 0.65 -6.17
C SER A 274 -13.16 1.33 -7.48
N ARG A 275 -13.03 2.66 -7.53
CA ARG A 275 -13.23 3.43 -8.76
C ARG A 275 -12.19 3.05 -9.82
N GLY A 276 -10.91 2.93 -9.44
CA GLY A 276 -9.83 2.55 -10.33
C GLY A 276 -10.06 1.18 -10.99
N VAL A 277 -10.48 0.18 -10.22
CA VAL A 277 -10.87 -1.14 -10.75
C VAL A 277 -12.04 -1.01 -11.73
N ALA A 278 -13.11 -0.32 -11.34
CA ALA A 278 -14.27 -0.13 -12.21
C ALA A 278 -13.91 0.58 -13.53
N GLU A 279 -13.02 1.57 -13.49
CA GLU A 279 -12.52 2.28 -14.67
C GLU A 279 -11.70 1.37 -15.60
N VAL A 280 -10.80 0.54 -15.05
CA VAL A 280 -10.01 -0.42 -15.85
C VAL A 280 -10.94 -1.45 -16.51
N LEU A 281 -11.89 -2.01 -15.76
CA LEU A 281 -12.88 -2.95 -16.28
C LEU A 281 -13.76 -2.31 -17.36
N ALA A 282 -14.07 -1.02 -17.23
CA ALA A 282 -14.80 -0.24 -18.23
C ALA A 282 -13.94 0.20 -19.44
N GLY A 283 -12.67 -0.23 -19.52
CA GLY A 283 -11.81 0.04 -20.66
C GLY A 283 -11.06 1.37 -20.62
N LYS A 284 -10.98 2.04 -19.46
CA LYS A 284 -10.25 3.31 -19.32
C LYS A 284 -8.78 3.08 -18.98
N ASP A 285 -7.90 3.55 -19.85
CA ASP A 285 -6.45 3.51 -19.65
C ASP A 285 -6.00 4.51 -18.58
N SER A 286 -4.99 4.13 -17.80
CA SER A 286 -4.41 4.99 -16.76
C SER A 286 -3.57 6.14 -17.31
N GLY A 287 -3.11 6.04 -18.57
CA GLY A 287 -2.18 7.01 -19.15
C GLY A 287 -0.84 7.12 -18.40
N TRP A 288 -0.09 8.18 -18.74
CA TRP A 288 1.18 8.52 -18.09
C TRP A 288 1.15 9.98 -17.61
N ASP A 289 0.40 10.23 -16.53
CA ASP A 289 0.42 11.55 -15.92
C ASP A 289 1.79 11.86 -15.32
N ALA A 290 2.28 13.08 -15.59
CA ALA A 290 3.51 13.56 -15.02
C ALA A 290 3.37 13.62 -13.48
N GLN A 291 4.19 12.86 -12.77
CA GLN A 291 4.25 12.93 -11.32
C GLN A 291 4.68 14.33 -10.90
N GLN A 292 3.84 15.04 -10.13
CA GLN A 292 4.29 16.23 -9.43
C GLN A 292 5.28 15.77 -8.35
N ARG A 293 6.53 16.22 -8.49
CA ARG A 293 7.62 15.95 -7.53
C ARG A 293 7.82 17.11 -6.55
N ASP A 294 7.02 18.17 -6.66
CA ASP A 294 7.07 19.31 -5.75
C ASP A 294 6.00 19.17 -4.67
N ASP A 295 6.41 19.31 -3.41
CA ASP A 295 5.52 19.22 -2.24
C ASP A 295 4.66 20.52 -2.06
N GLY A 296 4.11 21.03 -3.16
CA GLY A 296 3.11 22.09 -3.17
C GLY A 296 1.80 21.57 -2.58
N GLY A 297 1.20 22.33 -1.65
CA GLY A 297 -0.07 21.96 -1.03
C GLY A 297 -1.19 21.82 -2.06
N ILE A 298 -2.08 20.85 -1.87
CA ILE A 298 -3.24 20.64 -2.74
C ILE A 298 -4.23 21.80 -2.54
N SER A 299 -4.68 22.42 -3.63
CA SER A 299 -5.65 23.52 -3.55
C SER A 299 -7.02 23.01 -3.06
N TRP A 300 -7.70 23.83 -2.24
CA TRP A 300 -9.04 23.50 -1.73
C TRP A 300 -10.07 23.15 -2.82
N PRO A 301 -10.13 23.86 -3.97
CA PRO A 301 -11.04 23.46 -5.05
C PRO A 301 -10.72 22.08 -5.63
N ALA A 302 -9.44 21.71 -5.71
CA ALA A 302 -9.03 20.37 -6.17
C ALA A 302 -9.45 19.30 -5.15
N LEU A 303 -9.31 19.56 -3.85
CA LEU A 303 -9.77 18.66 -2.79
C LEU A 303 -11.29 18.45 -2.83
N ILE A 304 -12.07 19.53 -2.96
CA ILE A 304 -13.52 19.44 -3.05
C ILE A 304 -13.94 18.66 -4.29
N ARG A 305 -13.33 18.92 -5.45
CA ARG A 305 -13.62 18.20 -6.69
C ARG A 305 -13.25 16.71 -6.60
N GLY A 306 -12.14 16.40 -5.94
CA GLY A 306 -11.65 15.02 -5.80
C GLY A 306 -12.41 14.19 -4.75
N TYR A 307 -12.75 14.79 -3.61
CA TYR A 307 -13.23 14.07 -2.42
C TYR A 307 -14.60 14.52 -1.90
N GLY A 308 -15.19 15.58 -2.47
CA GLY A 308 -16.51 16.08 -2.07
C GLY A 308 -17.62 15.06 -2.30
N GLY A 309 -17.60 14.36 -3.43
CA GLY A 309 -18.55 13.28 -3.70
C GLY A 309 -18.49 12.16 -2.66
N LEU A 310 -17.28 11.77 -2.22
CA LEU A 310 -17.09 10.79 -1.16
C LEU A 310 -17.61 11.29 0.19
N SER A 311 -17.38 12.57 0.51
CA SER A 311 -17.85 13.16 1.77
C SER A 311 -19.37 13.19 1.85
N VAL A 312 -20.03 13.59 0.76
CA VAL A 312 -21.50 13.58 0.64
C VAL A 312 -22.05 12.16 0.69
N PHE A 313 -21.43 11.22 -0.03
CA PHE A 313 -21.83 9.82 -0.01
C PHE A 313 -21.69 9.23 1.40
N GLY A 314 -20.59 9.51 2.10
CA GLY A 314 -20.38 9.09 3.48
C GLY A 314 -21.45 9.62 4.43
N LEU A 315 -21.82 10.90 4.28
CA LEU A 315 -22.89 11.50 5.08
C LEU A 315 -24.25 10.81 4.80
N PHE A 316 -24.58 10.62 3.54
CA PHE A 316 -25.80 9.90 3.14
C PHE A 316 -25.84 8.48 3.73
N MET A 317 -24.75 7.72 3.61
CA MET A 317 -24.64 6.37 4.15
C MET A 317 -24.72 6.35 5.68
N GLY A 318 -24.14 7.34 6.36
CA GLY A 318 -24.25 7.51 7.81
C GLY A 318 -25.68 7.79 8.26
N LEU A 319 -26.39 8.68 7.57
CA LEU A 319 -27.80 8.98 7.84
C LEU A 319 -28.69 7.75 7.59
N LEU A 320 -28.43 7.01 6.51
CA LEU A 320 -29.15 5.78 6.20
C LEU A 320 -28.91 4.70 7.26
N ALA A 321 -27.66 4.49 7.68
CA ALA A 321 -27.32 3.57 8.75
C ALA A 321 -28.00 3.96 10.07
N TYR A 322 -28.05 5.26 10.39
CA TYR A 322 -28.72 5.76 11.60
C TYR A 322 -30.24 5.57 11.54
N ALA A 323 -30.85 5.76 10.37
CA ALA A 323 -32.27 5.50 10.16
C ALA A 323 -32.62 4.01 10.29
N VAL A 324 -31.71 3.11 9.94
CA VAL A 324 -31.85 1.66 10.17
C VAL A 324 -31.75 1.33 11.65
N SER A 325 -30.63 1.67 12.28
CA SER A 325 -30.46 1.58 13.73
C SER A 325 -29.25 2.39 14.23
N PRO A 326 -29.33 3.02 15.41
CA PRO A 326 -28.18 3.69 16.02
C PRO A 326 -26.98 2.77 16.25
N SER A 327 -27.20 1.48 16.54
CA SER A 327 -26.13 0.49 16.72
C SER A 327 -25.39 0.19 15.43
N LEU A 328 -26.10 0.06 14.30
CA LEU A 328 -25.48 -0.10 12.98
C LEU A 328 -24.68 1.14 12.60
N ALA A 329 -25.22 2.34 12.84
CA ALA A 329 -24.49 3.58 12.61
C ALA A 329 -23.20 3.66 13.45
N ALA A 330 -23.25 3.27 14.73
CA ALA A 330 -22.08 3.21 15.59
C ALA A 330 -21.05 2.19 15.10
N TRP A 331 -21.49 1.02 14.65
CA TRP A 331 -20.62 -0.01 14.06
C TRP A 331 -19.92 0.47 12.78
N MET A 332 -20.66 1.18 11.92
CA MET A 332 -20.13 1.74 10.67
C MET A 332 -19.34 3.04 10.86
N ALA A 333 -19.36 3.63 12.06
CA ALA A 333 -18.83 4.96 12.33
C ALA A 333 -17.37 5.14 11.90
N PRO A 334 -16.41 4.22 12.13
CA PRO A 334 -15.03 4.42 11.71
C PRO A 334 -14.90 4.69 10.20
N VAL A 335 -15.68 3.97 9.39
CA VAL A 335 -15.67 4.11 7.92
C VAL A 335 -16.43 5.36 7.50
N VAL A 336 -17.63 5.59 8.06
CA VAL A 336 -18.46 6.77 7.76
C VAL A 336 -17.73 8.05 8.11
N ILE A 337 -17.10 8.13 9.29
CA ILE A 337 -16.30 9.28 9.73
C ILE A 337 -15.14 9.51 8.77
N GLY A 338 -14.40 8.47 8.37
CA GLY A 338 -13.32 8.62 7.39
C GLY A 338 -13.80 9.11 6.01
N MET A 339 -14.98 8.68 5.55
CA MET A 339 -15.58 9.19 4.31
C MET A 339 -16.03 10.65 4.43
N VAL A 340 -16.79 11.00 5.48
CA VAL A 340 -17.28 12.37 5.73
C VAL A 340 -16.13 13.35 5.90
N LEU A 341 -15.07 12.93 6.60
CA LEU A 341 -13.88 13.74 6.83
C LEU A 341 -12.82 13.59 5.73
N ALA A 342 -13.15 13.02 4.56
CA ALA A 342 -12.16 12.79 3.50
C ALA A 342 -11.42 14.07 3.10
N ILE A 343 -12.11 15.19 2.90
CA ILE A 343 -11.49 16.48 2.55
C ILE A 343 -10.52 16.96 3.64
N PRO A 344 -10.93 17.18 4.90
CA PRO A 344 -10.01 17.67 5.93
C PRO A 344 -8.89 16.68 6.25
N VAL A 345 -9.13 15.37 6.19
CA VAL A 345 -8.10 14.34 6.38
C VAL A 345 -7.04 14.47 5.29
N VAL A 346 -7.44 14.48 4.02
CA VAL A 346 -6.49 14.61 2.90
C VAL A 346 -5.74 15.95 2.97
N ALA A 347 -6.42 17.04 3.31
CA ALA A 347 -5.80 18.35 3.49
C ALA A 347 -4.72 18.34 4.58
N LEU A 348 -5.06 17.79 5.76
CA LEU A 348 -4.16 17.68 6.91
C LEU A 348 -2.95 16.81 6.59
N THR A 349 -3.17 15.65 6.00
CA THR A 349 -2.11 14.68 5.71
C THR A 349 -1.19 15.15 4.59
N SER A 350 -1.70 15.96 3.66
CA SER A 350 -0.91 16.54 2.55
C SER A 350 -0.09 17.77 2.96
N ALA A 351 -0.34 18.34 4.14
CA ALA A 351 0.32 19.56 4.58
C ALA A 351 1.72 19.31 5.18
N ARG A 352 2.67 20.19 4.87
CA ARG A 352 4.02 20.23 5.48
C ARG A 352 4.03 20.70 6.94
N GLY A 353 3.10 21.59 7.31
CA GLY A 353 3.02 22.16 8.67
C GLY A 353 2.88 21.07 9.75
N PRO A 354 1.85 20.21 9.68
CA PRO A 354 1.69 19.08 10.58
C PRO A 354 2.88 18.10 10.54
N GLY A 355 3.45 17.84 9.36
CA GLY A 355 4.66 17.01 9.23
C GLY A 355 5.86 17.61 9.99
N THR A 356 6.07 18.91 9.88
CA THR A 356 7.12 19.66 10.59
C THR A 356 6.88 19.65 12.10
N LEU A 357 5.62 19.74 12.54
CA LEU A 357 5.25 19.63 13.95
C LEU A 357 5.60 18.24 14.51
N MET A 358 5.25 17.16 13.79
CA MET A 358 5.62 15.79 14.20
C MET A 358 7.14 15.64 14.33
N HIS A 359 7.90 16.17 13.36
CA HIS A 359 9.36 16.16 13.43
C HIS A 359 9.89 16.92 14.67
N ARG A 360 9.39 18.12 14.95
CA ARG A 360 9.77 18.90 16.14
C ARG A 360 9.48 18.17 17.45
N LEU A 361 8.39 17.40 17.50
CA LEU A 361 8.01 16.59 18.65
C LEU A 361 8.76 15.24 18.72
N ARG A 362 9.62 14.95 17.74
CA ARG A 362 10.29 13.65 17.56
C ARG A 362 9.29 12.48 17.49
N LEU A 363 8.17 12.72 16.80
CA LEU A 363 7.16 11.73 16.45
C LEU A 363 7.31 11.36 14.97
N MET A 364 7.06 10.09 14.66
CA MET A 364 7.26 9.51 13.32
C MET A 364 8.66 9.81 12.79
N GLU A 365 9.67 9.69 13.66
CA GLU A 365 11.08 9.90 13.34
C GLU A 365 11.72 8.56 12.94
N ILE A 366 12.73 8.61 12.08
CA ILE A 366 13.53 7.44 11.70
C ILE A 366 15.02 7.70 11.96
N PRO A 367 15.84 6.64 12.10
CA PRO A 367 17.28 6.80 12.35
C PRO A 367 17.98 7.71 11.33
N GLU A 368 17.57 7.64 10.07
CA GLU A 368 18.14 8.41 8.96
C GLU A 368 17.89 9.93 9.08
N GLU A 369 16.96 10.38 9.92
CA GLU A 369 16.73 11.79 10.21
C GLU A 369 17.57 12.29 11.39
N THR A 370 17.76 11.44 12.40
CA THR A 370 18.56 11.78 13.59
C THR A 370 20.07 11.70 13.34
N ALA A 371 20.49 10.74 12.53
CA ALA A 371 21.88 10.46 12.21
C ALA A 371 21.99 10.13 10.70
N PRO A 372 21.89 11.14 9.82
CA PRO A 372 21.82 10.92 8.38
C PRO A 372 23.09 10.23 7.85
N PRO A 373 22.96 9.11 7.13
CA PRO A 373 24.07 8.45 6.46
C PRO A 373 24.81 9.39 5.51
N LYS A 374 26.14 9.23 5.41
CA LYS A 374 27.00 10.07 4.54
C LYS A 374 26.50 10.17 3.09
N VAL A 375 25.95 9.07 2.55
CA VAL A 375 25.41 9.04 1.18
C VAL A 375 24.21 9.99 1.01
N LEU A 376 23.33 10.08 2.02
CA LEU A 376 22.17 10.97 1.98
C LEU A 376 22.59 12.42 2.12
N VAL A 377 23.53 12.70 3.03
CA VAL A 377 24.12 14.05 3.17
C VAL A 377 24.77 14.49 1.85
N ARG A 378 25.56 13.60 1.22
CA ARG A 378 26.20 13.90 -0.06
C ARG A 378 25.19 14.11 -1.19
N ALA A 379 24.14 13.28 -1.25
CA ALA A 379 23.07 13.44 -2.24
C ALA A 379 22.36 14.79 -2.08
N ALA A 380 22.05 15.21 -0.85
CA ALA A 380 21.44 16.50 -0.57
C ALA A 380 22.33 17.68 -1.02
N GLN A 381 23.63 17.64 -0.70
CA GLN A 381 24.61 18.66 -1.15
C GLN A 381 24.68 18.76 -2.67
N LEU A 382 24.71 17.62 -3.37
CA LEU A 382 24.77 17.59 -4.84
C LEU A 382 23.50 18.14 -5.48
N ARG A 383 22.32 17.83 -4.91
CA ARG A 383 21.04 18.39 -5.37
C ARG A 383 20.98 19.90 -5.16
N GLN A 384 21.45 20.39 -4.01
CA GLN A 384 21.52 21.82 -3.73
C GLN A 384 22.44 22.54 -4.72
N ALA A 385 23.67 22.03 -4.92
CA ALA A 385 24.60 22.62 -5.87
C ALA A 385 24.05 22.61 -7.31
N ALA A 386 23.31 21.57 -7.71
CA ALA A 386 22.65 21.52 -9.00
C ALA A 386 21.51 22.54 -9.13
N ALA A 387 20.73 22.77 -8.06
CA ALA A 387 19.68 23.79 -8.03
C ALA A 387 20.26 25.21 -8.11
N GLU A 388 21.33 25.48 -7.37
CA GLU A 388 22.04 26.77 -7.41
C GLU A 388 22.60 27.06 -8.80
N ARG A 389 23.22 26.06 -9.45
CA ARG A 389 23.69 26.20 -10.85
C ARG A 389 22.56 26.52 -11.83
N ARG A 390 21.38 25.90 -11.65
CA ARG A 390 20.19 26.19 -12.48
C ARG A 390 19.56 27.55 -12.19
N ALA A 391 19.80 28.13 -11.03
CA ALA A 391 19.33 29.48 -10.72
C ALA A 391 20.27 30.57 -11.26
N LEU A 392 21.53 30.22 -11.53
CA LEU A 392 22.58 31.12 -12.01
C LEU A 392 22.75 31.14 -13.54
N GLY A 393 22.17 30.18 -14.27
CA GLY A 393 22.17 30.12 -15.73
C GLY A 393 20.75 30.03 -16.25
#